data_AF-A0A377Q3I4-F1
#
_entry.id   AF-A0A377Q3I4-F1
#
_cell.length_a   1.000
_cell.length_b   1.000
_cell.length_c   1.000
_cell.angle_alpha   90.00
_cell.angle_beta   90.00
_cell.angle_gamma   90.00
#
_symmetry.space_group_name_H-M   'P 1'
#
loop_
_entity.id
_entity.type
_entity.pdbx_description
1 polymer ?
#
loop_
_entity_poly.entity_id
_entity_poly.type
_entity_poly.pdbx_seq_one_letter_code
_entity_poly.pdbx_strand_id
1 'polypeptide(L)'
;MSLPPDLLPFNHYGGDWARYENDLYQIYLDTVVHAGLVFQGVPIRAQFRPDTRGKGFSFWHLISEAPDKKNRNEDDRIPDLDRCARIRWVAWLIQNVGNDGFSWWENKRGRDTHVVIWAEECDFAIVLAKRDTQDGPKYYLLKTAYCLKPHRIATFAKERDAFWAARND
;
A
#
# COMPACT_ATOMS: atom_id res chain seq x y z
N MET A 1 4.45 -5.97 19.71
CA MET A 1 4.24 -5.62 18.28
C MET A 1 4.29 -6.90 17.44
N SER A 2 3.48 -7.00 16.39
CA SER A 2 3.54 -8.12 15.45
C SER A 2 4.84 -8.07 14.65
N LEU A 3 5.49 -9.21 14.41
CA LEU A 3 6.68 -9.26 13.56
C LEU A 3 6.30 -9.12 12.08
N PRO A 4 7.08 -8.39 11.26
CA PRO A 4 6.83 -8.31 9.83
C PRO A 4 7.05 -9.68 9.17
N PRO A 5 6.28 -10.02 8.11
CA PRO A 5 6.54 -11.20 7.31
C PRO A 5 7.94 -11.18 6.70
N ASP A 6 8.52 -12.35 6.47
CA ASP A 6 9.82 -12.47 5.80
C ASP A 6 9.82 -11.80 4.43
N LEU A 7 10.95 -11.17 4.10
CA LEU A 7 11.20 -10.59 2.79
C LEU A 7 11.28 -11.68 1.73
N LEU A 8 10.81 -11.35 0.53
CA LEU A 8 10.89 -12.22 -0.65
C LEU A 8 11.87 -11.62 -1.67
N PRO A 9 13.19 -11.64 -1.42
CA PRO A 9 14.13 -10.91 -2.26
C PRO A 9 14.29 -11.54 -3.65
N PHE A 10 14.46 -10.70 -4.67
CA PHE A 10 14.58 -11.13 -6.06
C PHE A 10 15.79 -12.05 -6.31
N ASN A 11 16.87 -11.91 -5.54
CA ASN A 11 18.07 -12.74 -5.67
C ASN A 11 17.79 -14.25 -5.46
N HIS A 12 16.75 -14.61 -4.69
CA HIS A 12 16.33 -16.01 -4.50
C HIS A 12 15.74 -16.64 -5.77
N TYR A 13 15.42 -15.82 -6.77
CA TYR A 13 14.87 -16.26 -8.06
C TYR A 13 15.93 -16.41 -9.15
N GLY A 14 17.22 -16.27 -8.82
CA GLY A 14 18.30 -16.50 -9.78
C GLY A 14 18.28 -15.56 -10.99
N GLY A 15 17.69 -14.36 -10.84
CA GLY A 15 17.53 -13.40 -11.93
C GLY A 15 16.31 -13.63 -12.83
N ASP A 16 15.48 -14.63 -12.55
CA ASP A 16 14.25 -14.89 -13.31
C ASP A 16 13.13 -13.93 -12.88
N TRP A 17 13.05 -12.79 -13.58
CA TRP A 17 12.01 -11.79 -13.34
C TRP A 17 10.61 -12.33 -13.57
N ALA A 18 10.39 -13.12 -14.63
CA ALA A 18 9.06 -13.60 -14.98
C ALA A 18 8.49 -14.52 -13.89
N ARG A 19 9.33 -15.43 -13.38
CA ARG A 19 8.97 -16.28 -12.25
C ARG A 19 8.70 -15.45 -10.99
N TYR A 20 9.57 -14.50 -10.67
CA TYR A 20 9.39 -13.64 -9.49
C TYR A 20 8.08 -12.84 -9.58
N GLU A 21 7.82 -12.21 -10.71
CA GLU A 21 6.62 -11.40 -10.96
C GLU A 21 5.33 -12.25 -10.90
N ASN A 22 5.38 -13.52 -11.31
CA ASN A 22 4.24 -14.43 -11.19
C ASN A 22 3.98 -14.85 -9.74
N ASP A 23 5.03 -15.17 -8.98
CA ASP A 23 4.89 -15.52 -7.56
C ASP A 23 4.40 -14.32 -6.74
N LEU A 24 4.90 -13.11 -7.01
CA LEU A 24 4.37 -11.87 -6.42
C LEU A 24 2.90 -11.67 -6.73
N TYR A 25 2.48 -11.95 -7.96
CA TYR A 25 1.09 -11.81 -8.37
C TYR A 25 0.19 -12.81 -7.66
N GLN A 26 0.63 -14.07 -7.52
CA GLN A 26 -0.13 -15.07 -6.78
C GLN A 26 -0.28 -14.69 -5.30
N ILE A 27 0.81 -14.26 -4.66
CA ILE A 27 0.77 -13.76 -3.27
C ILE A 27 -0.19 -12.57 -3.15
N TYR A 28 -0.18 -11.65 -4.10
CA TYR A 28 -1.09 -10.52 -4.13
C TYR A 28 -2.56 -10.97 -4.25
N LEU A 29 -2.86 -11.93 -5.11
CA LEU A 29 -4.21 -12.48 -5.23
C LEU A 29 -4.68 -13.07 -3.90
N ASP A 30 -3.85 -13.90 -3.29
CA ASP A 30 -4.21 -14.62 -2.06
C ASP A 30 -4.33 -13.68 -0.85
N THR A 31 -3.39 -12.74 -0.70
CA THR A 31 -3.27 -11.92 0.51
C THR A 31 -4.00 -10.59 0.44
N VAL A 32 -4.36 -10.13 -0.77
CA VAL A 32 -5.03 -8.84 -0.97
C VAL A 32 -6.38 -8.98 -1.64
N VAL A 33 -6.45 -9.65 -2.79
CA VAL A 33 -7.68 -9.70 -3.59
C VAL A 33 -8.72 -10.62 -2.97
N HIS A 34 -8.30 -11.81 -2.52
CA HIS A 34 -9.19 -12.84 -1.98
C HIS A 34 -9.22 -12.89 -0.44
N ALA A 35 -8.35 -12.14 0.23
CA ALA A 35 -8.22 -12.17 1.69
C ALA A 35 -9.37 -11.50 2.45
N GLY A 36 -10.29 -10.80 1.78
CA GLY A 36 -11.40 -10.11 2.45
C GLY A 36 -10.95 -9.00 3.41
N LEU A 37 -9.88 -8.28 3.05
CA LEU A 37 -9.30 -7.23 3.89
C LEU A 37 -10.31 -6.12 4.21
N VAL A 38 -10.31 -5.67 5.47
CA VAL A 38 -11.15 -4.58 5.97
C VAL A 38 -10.30 -3.55 6.70
N PHE A 39 -10.72 -2.29 6.63
CA PHE A 39 -10.19 -1.20 7.44
C PHE A 39 -11.36 -0.50 8.13
N GLN A 40 -11.34 -0.43 9.46
CA GLN A 40 -12.41 0.19 10.26
C GLN A 40 -13.81 -0.39 9.93
N GLY A 41 -13.90 -1.71 9.72
CA GLY A 41 -15.13 -2.41 9.35
C GLY A 41 -15.58 -2.24 7.89
N VAL A 42 -14.84 -1.48 7.09
CA VAL A 42 -15.16 -1.19 5.67
C VAL A 42 -14.25 -2.01 4.75
N PRO A 43 -14.79 -2.63 3.68
CA PRO A 43 -13.99 -3.47 2.80
C PRO A 43 -12.92 -2.67 2.03
N ILE A 44 -11.74 -3.26 1.91
CA ILE A 44 -10.68 -2.81 1.00
C ILE A 44 -10.79 -3.59 -0.30
N ARG A 45 -10.66 -2.90 -1.42
CA ARG A 45 -10.71 -3.47 -2.76
C ARG A 45 -9.44 -3.15 -3.53
N ALA A 46 -9.00 -4.09 -4.34
CA ALA A 46 -8.02 -3.91 -5.38
C ALA A 46 -8.65 -3.20 -6.59
N GLN A 47 -7.92 -2.29 -7.23
CA GLN A 47 -8.38 -1.70 -8.48
C GLN A 47 -8.10 -2.66 -9.64
N PHE A 48 -9.18 -3.18 -10.21
CA PHE A 48 -9.17 -3.88 -11.49
C PHE A 48 -9.58 -2.91 -12.60
N ARG A 49 -8.69 -2.67 -13.56
CA ARG A 49 -8.92 -2.04 -14.88
C ARG A 49 -8.53 -3.09 -15.94
N PRO A 50 -8.75 -2.90 -17.26
CA PRO A 50 -8.22 -3.84 -18.25
C PRO A 50 -6.78 -4.18 -17.91
N ASP A 51 -6.48 -5.47 -17.89
CA ASP A 51 -5.26 -6.01 -17.32
C ASP A 51 -4.05 -5.70 -18.19
N THR A 52 -3.13 -4.89 -17.67
CA THR A 52 -1.83 -4.70 -18.32
C THR A 52 -1.03 -5.99 -18.13
N ARG A 53 -0.69 -6.66 -19.24
CA ARG A 53 0.04 -7.95 -19.25
C ARG A 53 -0.63 -9.06 -18.41
N GLY A 54 -1.95 -9.13 -18.39
CA GLY A 54 -2.66 -10.18 -17.64
C GLY A 54 -2.78 -9.94 -16.13
N LYS A 55 -2.34 -8.77 -15.63
CA LYS A 55 -2.31 -8.46 -14.19
C LYS A 55 -3.01 -7.14 -13.86
N GLY A 56 -3.59 -7.07 -12.67
CA GLY A 56 -4.42 -5.95 -12.23
C GLY A 56 -3.64 -4.65 -12.01
N PHE A 57 -4.29 -3.51 -12.23
CA PHE A 57 -3.68 -2.17 -12.10
C PHE A 57 -3.05 -1.92 -10.72
N SER A 58 -3.75 -2.25 -9.63
CA SER A 58 -3.18 -2.07 -8.29
C SER A 58 -1.98 -2.97 -8.01
N PHE A 59 -1.86 -4.15 -8.62
CA PHE A 59 -0.68 -4.99 -8.47
C PHE A 59 0.57 -4.25 -8.96
N TRP A 60 0.52 -3.70 -10.17
CA TRP A 60 1.63 -2.93 -10.73
C TRP A 60 1.99 -1.75 -9.83
N HIS A 61 1.02 -1.05 -9.26
CA HIS A 61 1.26 0.06 -8.34
C HIS A 61 1.87 -0.34 -6.97
N LEU A 62 1.77 -1.61 -6.59
CA LEU A 62 2.43 -2.15 -5.41
C LEU A 62 3.89 -2.48 -5.71
N ILE A 63 4.20 -3.05 -6.87
CA ILE A 63 5.53 -3.59 -7.17
C ILE A 63 6.43 -2.67 -8.00
N SER A 64 5.93 -1.52 -8.42
CA SER A 64 6.66 -0.59 -9.30
C SER A 64 6.53 0.86 -8.87
N GLU A 65 7.47 1.69 -9.32
CA GLU A 65 7.45 3.13 -9.15
C GLU A 65 7.58 3.87 -10.49
N ALA A 66 7.21 5.15 -10.49
CA ALA A 66 7.50 6.01 -11.61
C ALA A 66 9.02 6.27 -11.66
N PRO A 67 9.63 6.31 -12.86
CA PRO A 67 11.07 6.51 -13.01
C PRO A 67 11.53 7.89 -12.48
N ASP A 68 10.63 8.87 -12.51
CA ASP A 68 10.82 10.16 -11.86
C ASP A 68 9.49 10.75 -11.35
N LYS A 69 9.56 11.76 -10.47
CA LYS A 69 8.39 12.36 -9.81
C LYS A 69 7.45 13.14 -10.74
N LYS A 70 7.92 13.54 -11.92
CA LYS A 70 7.16 14.29 -12.92
C LYS A 70 6.51 13.36 -13.94
N ASN A 71 7.05 12.15 -14.12
CA ASN A 71 6.45 11.14 -14.97
C ASN A 71 5.15 10.60 -14.36
N ARG A 72 4.05 10.79 -15.07
CA ARG A 72 2.71 10.30 -14.73
C ARG A 72 2.23 9.20 -15.68
N ASN A 73 3.08 8.79 -16.62
CA ASN A 73 2.79 7.72 -17.55
C ASN A 73 2.90 6.39 -16.81
N GLU A 74 1.79 5.65 -16.74
CA GLU A 74 1.75 4.39 -16.01
C GLU A 74 2.46 3.25 -16.77
N ASP A 75 2.67 3.41 -18.08
CA ASP A 75 3.39 2.43 -18.90
C ASP A 75 4.93 2.51 -18.72
N ASP A 76 5.44 3.63 -18.21
CA ASP A 76 6.88 3.85 -17.98
C ASP A 76 7.36 3.38 -16.60
N ARG A 77 6.46 2.82 -15.79
CA ARG A 77 6.81 2.40 -14.42
C ARG A 77 7.87 1.29 -14.45
N ILE A 78 8.80 1.38 -13.52
CA ILE A 78 9.89 0.42 -13.36
C ILE A 78 9.70 -0.39 -12.07
N PRO A 79 10.07 -1.69 -12.07
CA PRO A 79 10.04 -2.49 -10.85
C PRO A 79 10.83 -1.87 -9.70
N ASP A 80 10.23 -1.88 -8.51
CA ASP A 80 10.87 -1.48 -7.26
C ASP A 80 11.09 -2.74 -6.42
N LEU A 81 12.33 -3.23 -6.39
CA LEU A 81 12.67 -4.51 -5.76
C LEU A 81 12.40 -4.52 -4.24
N ASP A 82 12.49 -3.36 -3.58
CA ASP A 82 12.20 -3.23 -2.16
C ASP A 82 10.71 -3.38 -1.87
N ARG A 83 9.86 -2.85 -2.75
CA ARG A 83 8.41 -3.08 -2.66
C ARG A 83 8.03 -4.50 -3.01
N CYS A 84 8.62 -5.05 -4.08
CA CYS A 84 8.41 -6.44 -4.49
C CYS A 84 8.67 -7.39 -3.31
N ALA A 85 9.82 -7.24 -2.64
CA ALA A 85 10.21 -8.10 -1.53
C ALA A 85 9.25 -8.01 -0.33
N ARG A 86 8.42 -6.97 -0.26
CA ARG A 86 7.49 -6.66 0.83
C ARG A 86 6.02 -6.81 0.41
N ILE A 87 5.71 -7.51 -0.67
CA ILE A 87 4.31 -7.65 -1.14
C ILE A 87 3.37 -8.19 -0.04
N ARG A 88 3.84 -9.10 0.83
CA ARG A 88 3.09 -9.65 1.97
C ARG A 88 2.82 -8.63 3.07
N TRP A 89 3.63 -7.58 3.15
CA TRP A 89 3.50 -6.54 4.17
C TRP A 89 2.22 -5.73 3.98
N VAL A 90 1.68 -5.70 2.76
CA VAL A 90 0.42 -5.00 2.46
C VAL A 90 -0.72 -5.50 3.36
N ALA A 91 -0.96 -6.81 3.37
CA ALA A 91 -1.98 -7.41 4.21
C ALA A 91 -1.64 -7.28 5.69
N TRP A 92 -0.36 -7.49 6.06
CA TRP A 92 0.12 -7.40 7.43
C TRP A 92 -0.14 -6.03 8.07
N LEU A 93 0.14 -4.91 7.39
CA LEU A 93 -0.16 -3.57 7.91
C LEU A 93 -1.66 -3.35 8.10
N ILE A 94 -2.47 -3.76 7.12
CA ILE A 94 -3.92 -3.59 7.16
C ILE A 94 -4.51 -4.37 8.34
N GLN A 95 -4.01 -5.57 8.61
CA GLN A 95 -4.49 -6.42 9.70
C GLN A 95 -4.04 -5.95 11.09
N ASN A 96 -2.95 -5.18 11.17
CA ASN A 96 -2.40 -4.68 12.44
C ASN A 96 -2.67 -3.20 12.69
N VAL A 97 -3.35 -2.51 11.78
CA VAL A 97 -3.62 -1.07 11.89
C VAL A 97 -4.37 -0.73 13.19
N GLY A 98 -3.86 0.25 13.93
CA GLY A 98 -4.40 0.65 15.23
C GLY A 98 -3.79 -0.08 16.43
N ASN A 99 -2.97 -1.10 16.21
CA ASN A 99 -2.10 -1.66 17.25
C ASN A 99 -0.83 -0.79 17.42
N ASP A 100 -0.14 -0.96 18.54
CA ASP A 100 1.14 -0.29 18.82
C ASP A 100 2.14 -0.48 17.66
N GLY A 101 2.72 0.63 17.19
CA GLY A 101 3.65 0.67 16.06
C GLY A 101 2.99 0.78 14.68
N PHE A 102 1.65 0.73 14.59
CA PHE A 102 0.89 0.86 13.33
C PHE A 102 -0.03 2.07 13.35
N SER A 103 0.50 3.17 12.86
CA SER A 103 -0.23 4.44 12.76
C SER A 103 -1.10 4.52 11.52
N TRP A 104 -2.17 5.31 11.62
CA TRP A 104 -2.93 5.74 10.45
C TRP A 104 -3.51 7.14 10.60
N TRP A 105 -3.77 7.78 9.47
CA TRP A 105 -4.43 9.09 9.39
C TRP A 105 -5.09 9.28 8.03
N GLU A 106 -6.07 10.20 7.95
CA GLU A 106 -6.58 10.66 6.66
C GLU A 106 -5.78 11.89 6.17
N ASN A 107 -5.52 11.95 4.87
CA ASN A 107 -5.06 13.17 4.20
C ASN A 107 -5.92 13.50 2.99
N LYS A 108 -6.19 14.80 2.79
CA LYS A 108 -6.90 15.29 1.60
C LYS A 108 -5.90 15.57 0.48
N ARG A 109 -6.15 15.01 -0.70
CA ARG A 109 -5.41 15.31 -1.92
C ARG A 109 -6.38 15.80 -2.99
N GLY A 110 -6.54 17.12 -3.05
CA GLY A 110 -7.54 17.75 -3.90
C GLY A 110 -8.95 17.35 -3.46
N ARG A 111 -9.68 16.65 -4.33
CA ARG A 111 -11.04 16.16 -4.05
C ARG A 111 -11.07 14.78 -3.40
N ASP A 112 -9.97 14.03 -3.45
CA ASP A 112 -9.90 12.68 -2.88
C ASP A 112 -9.40 12.73 -1.43
N THR A 113 -10.00 11.89 -0.58
CA THR A 113 -9.48 11.58 0.76
C THR A 113 -8.75 10.26 0.70
N HIS A 114 -7.52 10.22 1.19
CA HIS A 114 -6.79 8.97 1.35
C HIS A 114 -6.58 8.66 2.83
N VAL A 115 -6.46 7.37 3.15
CA VAL A 115 -5.95 6.87 4.42
C VAL A 115 -4.51 6.43 4.19
N VAL A 116 -3.60 6.89 5.03
CA VAL A 116 -2.25 6.35 5.12
C VAL A 116 -2.21 5.41 6.30
N ILE A 117 -1.66 4.20 6.11
CA ILE A 117 -1.34 3.25 7.16
C ILE A 117 0.17 3.08 7.16
N TRP A 118 0.82 3.22 8.31
CA TRP A 118 2.27 3.25 8.44
C TRP A 118 2.73 2.32 9.56
N ALA A 119 3.57 1.33 9.21
CA ALA A 119 4.36 0.57 10.18
C ALA A 119 5.61 1.37 10.52
N GLU A 120 5.64 1.97 11.72
CA GLU A 120 6.62 3.00 12.09
C GLU A 120 8.04 2.46 12.15
N GLU A 121 8.24 1.33 12.85
CA GLU A 121 9.58 0.74 13.03
C GLU A 121 10.17 0.19 11.74
N CYS A 122 9.32 -0.12 10.75
CA CYS A 122 9.75 -0.70 9.48
C CYS A 122 9.83 0.32 8.34
N ASP A 123 9.46 1.58 8.60
CA ASP A 123 9.34 2.63 7.60
C ASP A 123 8.62 2.16 6.33
N PHE A 124 7.48 1.48 6.48
CA PHE A 124 6.69 0.99 5.35
C PHE A 124 5.26 1.48 5.45
N ALA A 125 4.72 2.00 4.34
CA ALA A 125 3.40 2.61 4.34
C ALA A 125 2.52 2.09 3.19
N ILE A 126 1.22 2.07 3.44
CA ILE A 126 0.15 1.79 2.48
C ILE A 126 -0.72 3.03 2.35
N VAL A 127 -1.19 3.27 1.13
CA VAL A 127 -2.16 4.32 0.86
C VAL A 127 -3.44 3.69 0.32
N LEU A 128 -4.55 4.02 0.97
CA LEU A 128 -5.90 3.65 0.55
C LEU A 128 -6.64 4.90 0.09
N ALA A 129 -7.34 4.86 -1.04
CA ALA A 129 -8.26 5.91 -1.45
C ALA A 129 -9.67 5.63 -0.93
N LYS A 130 -10.25 6.57 -0.19
CA LYS A 130 -11.61 6.46 0.35
C LYS A 130 -12.63 6.62 -0.78
N ARG A 131 -13.63 5.73 -0.84
CA ARG A 131 -14.76 5.80 -1.77
C ARG A 131 -16.05 5.88 -0.98
N ASP A 132 -16.54 7.10 -0.84
CA ASP A 132 -17.70 7.42 -0.02
C ASP A 132 -19.02 7.27 -0.77
N THR A 133 -20.08 7.11 0.02
CA THR A 133 -21.49 7.27 -0.32
C THR A 133 -22.10 8.31 0.61
N GLN A 134 -23.39 8.62 0.44
CA GLN A 134 -24.10 9.56 1.32
C GLN A 134 -24.08 9.11 2.80
N ASP A 135 -24.04 7.79 3.04
CA ASP A 135 -24.10 7.19 4.38
C ASP A 135 -22.71 6.87 4.98
N GLY A 136 -21.63 7.30 4.32
CA GLY A 136 -20.24 7.05 4.75
C GLY A 136 -19.40 6.23 3.77
N PRO A 137 -18.23 5.72 4.18
CA PRO A 137 -17.31 5.00 3.31
C PRO A 137 -17.89 3.66 2.85
N LYS A 138 -18.07 3.51 1.53
CA LYS A 138 -18.56 2.26 0.92
C LYS A 138 -17.45 1.23 0.82
N TYR A 139 -16.26 1.67 0.42
CA TYR A 139 -15.05 0.85 0.34
C TYR A 139 -13.80 1.72 0.29
N TYR A 140 -12.65 1.11 0.55
CA TYR A 140 -11.34 1.69 0.31
C TYR A 140 -10.70 1.04 -0.92
N LEU A 141 -10.01 1.82 -1.75
CA LEU A 141 -9.18 1.29 -2.84
C LEU A 141 -7.72 1.25 -2.44
N LEU A 142 -7.09 0.08 -2.53
CA LEU A 142 -5.64 -0.03 -2.37
C LEU A 142 -4.93 0.69 -3.53
N LYS A 143 -4.21 1.77 -3.23
CA LYS A 143 -3.56 2.61 -4.23
C LYS A 143 -2.10 2.24 -4.47
N THR A 144 -1.34 2.08 -3.40
CA THR A 144 0.10 1.78 -3.44
C THR A 144 0.60 1.40 -2.05
N ALA A 145 1.80 0.84 -2.00
CA ALA A 145 2.57 0.61 -0.79
C ALA A 145 4.05 0.88 -1.09
N TYR A 146 4.81 1.39 -0.12
CA TYR A 146 6.22 1.74 -0.34
C TYR A 146 7.02 1.89 0.97
N CYS A 147 8.33 1.71 0.84
CA CYS A 147 9.30 2.08 1.88
C CYS A 147 9.42 3.61 1.96
N LEU A 148 9.36 4.14 3.17
CA LEU A 148 9.54 5.54 3.46
C LEU A 148 11.01 5.93 3.28
N LYS A 149 11.23 7.07 2.62
CA LYS A 149 12.56 7.68 2.58
C LYS A 149 12.80 8.43 3.90
N PRO A 150 14.03 8.45 4.45
CA PRO A 150 14.30 9.06 5.76
C PRO A 150 13.77 10.49 5.92
N HIS A 151 13.91 11.31 4.87
CA HIS A 151 13.42 12.70 4.88
C HIS A 151 11.88 12.85 4.94
N ARG A 152 11.12 11.77 4.75
CA ARG A 152 9.65 11.76 4.80
C ARG A 152 9.11 11.36 6.17
N ILE A 153 9.92 10.74 7.03
CA ILE A 153 9.50 10.24 8.36
C ILE A 153 8.92 11.39 9.19
N ALA A 154 9.66 12.51 9.31
CA ALA A 154 9.19 13.67 10.06
C ALA A 154 7.90 14.29 9.47
N THR A 155 7.73 14.25 8.15
CA THR A 155 6.48 14.69 7.51
C THR A 155 5.32 13.77 7.87
N PHE A 156 5.54 12.45 7.84
CA PHE A 156 4.52 11.45 8.17
C PHE A 156 4.08 11.55 9.64
N ALA A 157 5.04 11.66 10.56
CA ALA A 157 4.74 11.91 11.97
C ALA A 157 3.92 13.19 12.16
N LYS A 158 4.32 14.30 11.52
CA LYS A 158 3.57 15.56 11.60
C LYS A 158 2.15 15.46 11.04
N GLU A 159 1.96 14.79 9.90
CA GLU A 159 0.63 14.57 9.32
C GLU A 159 -0.26 13.73 10.24
N ARG A 160 0.28 12.64 10.80
CA ARG A 160 -0.40 11.79 11.78
C ARG A 160 -0.82 12.59 13.01
N ASP A 161 0.13 13.27 13.64
CA ASP A 161 -0.09 13.95 14.92
C ASP A 161 -1.12 15.08 14.75
N ALA A 162 -1.04 15.83 13.65
CA ALA A 162 -2.02 16.86 13.31
C ALA A 162 -3.43 16.30 13.11
N PHE A 163 -3.55 15.13 12.47
CA PHE A 163 -4.85 14.48 12.28
C PHE A 163 -5.50 14.05 13.60
N TRP A 164 -4.72 13.47 14.52
CA TRP A 164 -5.25 13.03 15.82
C TRP A 164 -5.52 14.19 16.78
N ALA A 165 -4.68 15.23 16.77
CA ALA A 165 -4.93 16.45 17.54
C ALA A 165 -6.28 17.07 17.18
N ALA A 166 -6.58 17.21 15.88
CA ALA A 166 -7.83 17.80 15.39
C ALA A 166 -9.11 16.97 15.66
N ARG A 167 -8.99 15.76 16.22
CA ARG A 167 -10.13 14.88 16.56
C ARG A 167 -10.36 14.74 18.06
N ASN A 168 -9.39 15.19 18.86
CA ASN A 168 -9.50 15.24 20.32
C ASN A 168 -10.06 16.59 20.81
N ASP A 169 -10.23 17.55 19.89
CA ASP A 169 -10.98 18.80 20.05
C ASP A 169 -12.47 18.61 19.70
#